data_AF-A0AA39F7K7-F1
#
_entry.id   AF-A0AA39F7K7-F1
#
_cell.length_a   1.000
_cell.length_b   1.000
_cell.length_c   1.000
_cell.angle_alpha   90.00
_cell.angle_beta   90.00
_cell.angle_gamma   90.00
#
_symmetry.space_group_name_H-M   'P 1'
#
loop_
_entity.id
_entity.type
_entity.pdbx_description
1 polymer ?
#
loop_
_entity_poly.entity_id
_entity_poly.type
_entity_poly.pdbx_seq_one_letter_code
_entity_poly.pdbx_strand_id
1 'polypeptide(L)'
;MYTTKYDKVDVDAIINSERLLNNYVGCLMDEKPCTPDGAELKKNLPSALETNCASCSESQKSMADKIYHHLIDNKLDDWLRLEEKYDPLGTYRKKYLDNKN
;
A
#
# COMPACT_ATOMS: atom_id res chain seq x y z
N MET A 1 11.21 13.42 2.63
CA MET A 1 10.25 13.48 1.51
C MET A 1 10.60 12.42 0.49
N TYR A 2 9.67 11.52 0.16
CA TYR A 2 9.90 10.49 -0.86
C TYR A 2 9.87 11.08 -2.27
N THR A 3 10.41 10.37 -3.25
CA THR A 3 10.38 10.82 -4.65
C THR A 3 8.94 10.94 -5.14
N THR A 4 8.61 12.02 -5.86
CA THR A 4 7.29 12.22 -6.47
C THR A 4 7.21 11.70 -7.91
N LYS A 5 8.26 11.01 -8.38
CA LYS A 5 8.36 10.48 -9.75
C LYS A 5 7.19 9.56 -10.11
N TYR A 6 6.61 8.88 -9.12
CA TYR A 6 5.53 7.92 -9.29
C TYR A 6 4.17 8.44 -8.78
N ASP A 7 4.04 9.75 -8.50
CA ASP A 7 2.77 10.35 -8.07
C ASP A 7 1.68 10.35 -9.17
N LYS A 8 2.03 9.93 -10.40
CA LYS A 8 1.12 9.77 -11.55
C LYS A 8 0.76 8.32 -11.86
N VAL A 9 1.10 7.37 -10.97
CA VAL A 9 0.69 5.98 -11.14
C VAL A 9 -0.85 5.91 -11.10
N ASP A 10 -1.43 5.23 -12.08
CA ASP A 10 -2.88 5.03 -12.15
C ASP A 10 -3.30 3.94 -11.16
N VAL A 11 -3.59 4.36 -9.93
CA VAL A 11 -4.05 3.47 -8.85
C VAL A 11 -5.36 2.78 -9.23
N ASP A 12 -6.26 3.45 -9.96
CA ASP A 12 -7.51 2.87 -10.40
C ASP A 12 -7.29 1.69 -11.36
N ALA A 13 -6.36 1.83 -12.30
CA ALA A 13 -6.00 0.73 -13.19
C ALA A 13 -5.41 -0.46 -12.41
N ILE A 14 -4.66 -0.21 -11.32
CA ILE A 14 -4.06 -1.26 -10.50
C ILE A 14 -5.13 -2.01 -9.70
N ILE A 15 -5.96 -1.30 -8.93
CA ILE A 15 -6.95 -1.95 -8.03
C ILE A 15 -8.08 -2.64 -8.82
N ASN A 16 -8.43 -2.14 -10.00
CA ASN A 16 -9.45 -2.76 -10.86
C ASN A 16 -8.92 -3.91 -11.72
N SER A 17 -7.62 -4.21 -11.65
CA SER A 17 -6.99 -5.28 -12.43
C SER A 17 -6.36 -6.30 -11.50
N GLU A 18 -7.01 -7.46 -11.38
CA GLU A 18 -6.51 -8.56 -10.56
C GLU A 18 -5.07 -8.95 -10.92
N ARG A 19 -4.73 -8.95 -12.21
CA ARG A 19 -3.36 -9.22 -12.68
C ARG A 19 -2.36 -8.19 -12.14
N LEU A 20 -2.69 -6.91 -12.20
CA LEU A 20 -1.79 -5.84 -11.74
C LEU A 20 -1.69 -5.87 -10.22
N LEU A 21 -2.83 -5.89 -9.52
CA LEU A 21 -2.87 -5.97 -8.07
C LEU A 21 -2.05 -7.15 -7.53
N ASN A 22 -2.24 -8.35 -8.08
CA ASN A 22 -1.48 -9.54 -7.67
C ASN A 22 0.02 -9.45 -7.97
N ASN A 23 0.45 -8.59 -8.90
CA ASN A 23 1.86 -8.33 -9.15
C ASN A 23 2.43 -7.36 -8.12
N TYR A 24 1.70 -6.31 -7.74
CA TYR A 24 2.11 -5.40 -6.67
C TYR A 24 2.15 -6.10 -5.31
N VAL A 25 1.08 -6.81 -4.93
CA VAL A 25 1.04 -7.59 -3.68
C VAL A 25 2.18 -8.60 -3.65
N GLY A 26 2.37 -9.38 -4.72
CA GLY A 26 3.47 -10.34 -4.81
C GLY A 26 4.86 -9.70 -4.73
N CYS A 27 5.05 -8.52 -5.34
CA CYS A 27 6.28 -7.74 -5.22
C CYS A 27 6.56 -7.34 -3.77
N LEU A 28 5.57 -6.80 -3.07
CA LEU A 28 5.66 -6.44 -1.66
C LEU A 28 5.94 -7.67 -0.80
N MET A 29 5.38 -8.82 -1.15
CA MET A 29 5.60 -10.08 -0.44
C MET A 29 6.91 -10.81 -0.77
N ASP A 30 7.77 -10.28 -1.65
CA ASP A 30 8.99 -10.95 -2.15
C ASP A 30 8.73 -12.19 -3.04
N GLU A 31 7.51 -12.33 -3.57
CA GLU A 31 7.08 -13.48 -4.37
C GLU A 31 7.22 -13.25 -5.88
N LYS A 32 7.26 -11.97 -6.29
CA LYS A 32 7.34 -11.54 -7.69
C LYS A 32 8.32 -10.39 -7.86
N PRO A 33 8.89 -10.22 -9.07
CA PRO A 33 9.69 -9.04 -9.37
C PRO A 33 8.83 -7.77 -9.28
N CYS A 34 9.44 -6.72 -8.75
CA CYS A 34 8.81 -5.41 -8.66
C CYS A 34 9.01 -4.61 -9.95
N THR A 35 7.99 -3.85 -10.33
CA THR A 35 8.17 -2.69 -11.22
C THR A 35 8.99 -1.61 -10.49
N PRO A 36 9.59 -0.64 -11.20
CA PRO A 36 10.38 0.42 -10.56
C PRO A 36 9.61 1.21 -9.49
N ASP A 37 8.33 1.46 -9.70
CA ASP A 37 7.44 2.13 -8.75
C ASP A 37 7.06 1.21 -7.58
N GLY A 38 6.78 -0.07 -7.84
CA GLY A 38 6.53 -1.06 -6.78
C GLY A 38 7.75 -1.28 -5.89
N ALA A 39 8.96 -1.24 -6.44
CA ALA A 39 10.20 -1.34 -5.69
C ALA A 39 10.44 -0.12 -4.79
N GLU A 40 10.14 1.07 -5.29
CA GLU A 40 10.22 2.31 -4.51
C GLU A 40 9.19 2.32 -3.37
N LEU A 41 7.95 1.90 -3.66
CA LEU A 41 6.92 1.71 -2.64
C LEU A 41 7.40 0.74 -1.56
N LYS A 42 7.86 -0.45 -1.95
CA LYS A 42 8.35 -1.49 -1.05
C LYS A 42 9.45 -1.00 -0.11
N LYS A 43 10.40 -0.23 -0.64
CA LYS A 43 11.52 0.33 0.11
C LYS A 43 11.05 1.35 1.15
N ASN A 44 10.06 2.16 0.82
CA ASN A 44 9.59 3.25 1.67
C ASN A 44 8.48 2.82 2.64
N LEU A 45 7.78 1.70 2.37
CA LEU A 45 6.60 1.24 3.11
C LEU A 45 6.83 1.08 4.62
N PRO A 46 7.92 0.43 5.11
CA PRO A 46 8.14 0.29 6.56
C PRO A 46 8.28 1.65 7.27
N SER A 47 9.10 2.54 6.70
CA SER A 47 9.29 3.89 7.22
C SER A 47 8.02 4.73 7.15
N ALA A 48 7.22 4.57 6.10
CA ALA A 48 5.95 5.26 5.95
C ALA A 48 4.94 4.81 7.03
N LEU A 49 4.90 3.53 7.40
CA LEU A 49 4.00 3.05 8.45
C LEU A 49 4.47 3.49 9.84
N GLU A 50 5.76 3.35 10.14
CA GLU A 50 6.35 3.80 11.42
C GLU A 50 6.15 5.29 11.69
N THR A 51 6.26 6.12 10.65
CA THR A 51 6.18 7.58 10.77
C THR A 51 4.79 8.14 10.45
N ASN A 52 3.77 7.29 10.26
CA ASN A 52 2.44 7.69 9.76
C ASN A 52 2.53 8.59 8.51
N CYS A 53 3.38 8.19 7.56
CA CYS A 53 3.59 8.84 6.27
C CYS A 53 4.07 10.30 6.39
N ALA A 54 4.87 10.63 7.41
CA ALA A 54 5.37 11.99 7.64
C ALA A 54 6.14 12.57 6.44
N SER A 55 6.78 11.70 5.64
CA SER A 55 7.54 12.07 4.44
C SER A 55 6.77 11.93 3.11
N CYS A 56 5.50 11.54 3.15
CA CYS A 56 4.67 11.31 1.96
C CYS A 56 4.08 12.61 1.43
N SER A 57 4.02 12.77 0.11
CA SER A 57 3.22 13.83 -0.52
C SER A 57 1.72 13.59 -0.27
N GLU A 58 0.88 14.61 -0.42
CA GLU A 58 -0.57 14.45 -0.31
C GLU A 58 -1.11 13.43 -1.32
N SER A 59 -0.56 13.44 -2.53
CA SER A 59 -0.88 12.44 -3.56
C SER A 59 -0.54 11.03 -3.10
N GLN A 60 0.65 10.82 -2.52
CA GLN A 60 1.07 9.51 -2.00
C GLN A 60 0.17 9.01 -0.87
N LYS A 61 -0.25 9.91 0.03
CA LYS A 61 -1.19 9.56 1.11
C LYS A 61 -2.54 9.14 0.54
N SER A 62 -3.10 9.92 -0.40
CA SER A 62 -4.37 9.60 -1.04
C SER A 62 -4.32 8.29 -1.83
N MET A 63 -3.23 8.04 -2.56
CA MET A 63 -3.01 6.78 -3.28
C MET A 63 -2.91 5.59 -2.32
N ALA A 64 -2.14 5.72 -1.24
CA ALA A 64 -1.99 4.68 -0.24
C ALA A 64 -3.32 4.34 0.43
N ASP A 65 -4.07 5.34 0.89
CA ASP A 65 -5.39 5.13 1.50
C ASP A 65 -6.35 4.42 0.55
N LYS A 66 -6.38 4.81 -0.73
CA LYS A 66 -7.23 4.16 -1.73
C LYS A 66 -6.90 2.68 -1.91
N ILE A 67 -5.61 2.34 -1.99
CA ILE A 67 -5.15 0.95 -2.11
C ILE A 67 -5.49 0.18 -0.83
N TYR A 68 -5.21 0.74 0.33
CA TYR A 68 -5.46 0.09 1.61
C TYR A 68 -6.95 -0.18 1.84
N HIS A 69 -7.82 0.82 1.58
CA HIS A 69 -9.27 0.63 1.66
C HIS A 69 -9.73 -0.48 0.71
N HIS A 70 -9.27 -0.48 -0.54
CA HIS A 70 -9.63 -1.52 -1.50
C HIS A 70 -9.20 -2.92 -1.03
N LEU A 71 -7.97 -3.05 -0.52
CA LEU A 71 -7.45 -4.32 -0.01
C LEU A 71 -8.23 -4.79 1.23
N ILE A 72 -8.47 -3.92 2.21
CA ILE A 72 -9.22 -4.26 3.43
C ILE A 72 -10.65 -4.69 3.09
N ASP A 73 -11.31 -4.01 2.15
CA ASP A 73 -12.72 -4.25 1.83
C ASP A 73 -12.93 -5.42 0.85
N ASN A 74 -12.00 -5.68 -0.08
CA ASN A 74 -12.22 -6.62 -1.18
C ASN A 74 -11.19 -7.76 -1.26
N LYS A 75 -10.03 -7.61 -0.62
CA LYS A 75 -8.89 -8.56 -0.70
C LYS A 75 -8.27 -8.76 0.69
N LEU A 76 -9.12 -9.07 1.66
CA LEU A 76 -8.73 -9.12 3.08
C LEU A 76 -7.55 -10.07 3.33
N ASP A 77 -7.49 -11.22 2.65
CA ASP A 77 -6.39 -12.17 2.81
C ASP A 77 -5.05 -11.57 2.35
N ASP A 78 -5.02 -10.83 1.24
CA ASP A 78 -3.83 -10.13 0.77
C ASP A 78 -3.44 -9.00 1.74
N TRP A 79 -4.43 -8.28 2.27
CA TRP A 79 -4.20 -7.26 3.29
C TRP A 79 -3.56 -7.86 4.55
N LEU A 80 -4.11 -8.94 5.10
CA LEU A 80 -3.61 -9.57 6.33
C LEU A 80 -2.15 -10.02 6.19
N ARG A 81 -1.77 -10.53 5.02
CA ARG A 81 -0.39 -10.92 4.73
C ARG A 81 0.56 -9.73 4.67
N LEU A 82 0.13 -8.63 4.05
CA LEU A 82 0.89 -7.38 4.02
C LEU A 82 1.00 -6.76 5.42
N GLU A 83 -0.09 -6.75 6.18
CA GLU A 83 -0.17 -6.27 7.56
C GLU A 83 0.81 -7.04 8.45
N GLU A 84 0.78 -8.38 8.41
CA GLU A 84 1.72 -9.21 9.18
C GLU A 84 3.18 -8.87 8.87
N LYS A 85 3.49 -8.54 7.62
CA LYS A 85 4.86 -8.22 7.19
C LYS A 85 5.31 -6.80 7.55
N TYR A 86 4.41 -5.81 7.42
CA TYR A 86 4.76 -4.40 7.43
C TYR A 86 4.19 -3.60 8.62
N ASP A 87 3.09 -4.04 9.21
CA ASP A 87 2.46 -3.46 10.41
C ASP A 87 1.98 -4.58 11.34
N PRO A 88 2.88 -5.31 12.02
CA PRO A 88 2.52 -6.45 12.89
C PRO A 88 1.60 -6.07 14.06
N LEU A 89 1.50 -4.78 14.37
CA LEU A 89 0.61 -4.25 15.41
C LEU A 89 -0.82 -4.00 14.89
N GLY A 90 -1.03 -4.08 13.56
CA GLY A 90 -2.30 -3.82 12.88
C GLY A 90 -2.82 -2.40 13.14
N THR A 91 -1.92 -1.44 13.31
CA THR A 91 -2.27 -0.08 13.70
C THR A 91 -3.06 0.65 12.63
N TYR A 92 -2.73 0.45 11.35
CA TYR A 92 -3.43 1.10 10.24
C TYR A 92 -4.87 0.60 10.14
N ARG A 93 -5.07 -0.72 10.08
CA ARG A 93 -6.42 -1.31 9.92
C ARG A 93 -7.34 -0.94 11.08
N LYS A 94 -6.83 -0.93 12.32
CA LYS A 94 -7.61 -0.48 13.49
C LYS A 94 -8.10 0.95 13.29
N LYS A 95 -7.19 1.89 12.98
CA LYS A 95 -7.56 3.29 12.71
C LYS A 95 -8.55 3.42 11.55
N TYR A 96 -8.36 2.65 10.48
CA TYR A 96 -9.27 2.62 9.34
C TYR A 96 -10.69 2.20 9.75
N LEU A 97 -10.82 1.09 10.48
CA LEU A 97 -12.11 0.59 10.94
C LEU A 97 -12.78 1.52 11.95
N ASP A 98 -12.01 2.17 12.82
CA ASP A 98 -12.53 3.16 13.77
C ASP A 98 -13.11 4.39 13.06
N ASN A 99 -12.46 4.85 11.98
CA ASN A 99 -12.91 6.01 11.19
C ASN A 99 -14.04 5.70 10.20
N LYS A 100 -14.35 4.42 9.96
CA LYS A 100 -15.42 3.98 9.04
C LYS A 100 -16.81 3.95 9.71
N ASN A 101 -16.86 3.98 11.04
CA ASN A 101 -18.08 4.01 11.86
C ASN A 101 -18.56 5.44 12.13
#